data_AF-A0A945ZJR6-F1
#
_entry.id   AF-A0A945ZJR6-F1
#
_cell.length_a   1.000
_cell.length_b   1.000
_cell.length_c   1.000
_cell.angle_alpha   90.00
_cell.angle_beta   90.00
_cell.angle_gamma   90.00
#
_symmetry.space_group_name_H-M   'P 1'
#
loop_
_entity.id
_entity.type
_entity.pdbx_description
1 polymer ?
#
loop_
_entity_poly.entity_id
_entity_poly.type
_entity_poly.pdbx_seq_one_letter_code
_entity_poly.pdbx_strand_id
1 'polypeptide(L)'
;ILTAEFLFNEVFSFGAQELLSSPAAAKAAAAKASAEILGIASIFEMLAGAIAVLMFVMAGINLTVNAVDEGAVDKAKKQIGYGALGILVIIFAETVVQGIVYADAKNIDAQAARELMVSLTNFTSGLVVTLSLLAFFYAGYLYVFRGIEDSAEKIKKTLTGAVAGILIAAAAFGIVNTVVTLDTTDTIEQR
;
A
#
# COMPACT_ATOMS: atom_id res chain seq x y z
N ILE A 1 -1.33 -14.36 -22.59
CA ILE A 1 -0.54 -15.54 -22.19
C ILE A 1 0.91 -15.18 -22.47
N LEU A 2 1.67 -14.88 -21.42
CA LEU A 2 3.12 -14.63 -21.49
C LEU A 2 3.79 -15.97 -21.85
N THR A 3 4.24 -16.14 -23.09
CA THR A 3 5.05 -17.31 -23.46
C THR A 3 6.51 -17.04 -23.13
N ALA A 4 7.28 -18.09 -22.81
CA ALA A 4 8.72 -17.99 -22.63
C ALA A 4 9.43 -17.42 -23.89
N GLU A 5 8.86 -17.70 -25.07
CA GLU A 5 9.29 -17.11 -26.35
C GLU A 5 9.07 -15.59 -26.41
N PHE A 6 7.95 -15.08 -25.90
CA PHE A 6 7.69 -13.64 -25.85
C PHE A 6 8.69 -12.94 -24.90
N LEU A 7 8.90 -13.49 -23.70
CA LEU A 7 9.86 -12.96 -22.73
C LEU A 7 11.29 -12.98 -23.27
N PHE A 8 11.73 -14.06 -23.92
CA PHE A 8 13.09 -14.16 -24.44
C PHE A 8 13.33 -13.22 -25.65
N ASN A 9 12.34 -13.11 -26.54
CA ASN A 9 12.49 -12.39 -27.80
C ASN A 9 12.19 -10.89 -27.71
N GLU A 10 11.52 -10.40 -26.65
CA GLU A 10 11.35 -8.96 -26.38
C GLU A 10 12.34 -8.43 -25.32
N VAL A 11 12.69 -9.23 -24.29
CA VAL A 11 13.51 -8.75 -23.15
C VAL A 11 15.00 -9.01 -23.36
N PHE A 12 15.36 -10.16 -23.95
CA PHE A 12 16.76 -10.57 -24.09
C PHE A 12 17.28 -10.48 -25.53
N SER A 13 16.44 -10.11 -26.50
CA SER A 13 16.86 -9.95 -27.91
C SER A 13 17.57 -8.62 -28.19
N PHE A 14 17.62 -7.69 -27.22
CA PHE A 14 18.43 -6.50 -27.33
C PHE A 14 19.91 -6.88 -27.44
N GLY A 15 20.44 -6.89 -28.66
CA GLY A 15 21.87 -7.03 -28.87
C GLY A 15 22.59 -5.90 -28.12
N ALA A 16 23.67 -6.22 -27.41
CA ALA A 16 24.48 -5.22 -26.70
C ALA A 16 24.87 -4.03 -27.60
N GLN A 17 25.01 -4.28 -28.91
CA GLN A 17 25.28 -3.28 -29.94
C GLN A 17 24.13 -2.26 -30.14
N GLU A 18 22.86 -2.69 -30.07
CA GLU A 18 21.68 -1.83 -30.25
C GLU A 18 21.39 -1.00 -28.99
N LEU A 19 21.58 -1.59 -27.80
CA LEU A 19 21.48 -0.89 -26.51
C LEU A 19 22.51 0.25 -26.37
N LEU A 20 23.70 0.06 -26.94
CA LEU A 20 24.80 1.04 -26.91
C LEU A 20 24.77 2.00 -28.12
N SER A 21 23.87 1.80 -29.08
CA SER A 21 23.83 2.58 -30.32
C SER A 21 23.29 4.01 -30.12
N SER A 22 22.40 4.21 -29.15
CA SER A 22 21.93 5.54 -28.78
C SER A 22 21.29 5.56 -27.38
N PRO A 23 21.33 6.71 -26.67
CA PRO A 23 20.59 6.90 -25.42
C PRO A 23 19.07 6.68 -25.56
N ALA A 24 18.51 6.90 -26.76
CA ALA A 24 17.10 6.66 -27.05
C ALA A 24 16.76 5.17 -27.09
N ALA A 25 17.62 4.35 -27.71
CA ALA A 25 17.47 2.90 -27.77
C ALA A 25 17.58 2.27 -26.36
N ALA A 26 18.55 2.72 -25.55
CA ALA A 26 18.68 2.30 -24.15
C ALA A 26 17.42 2.63 -23.32
N LYS A 27 16.83 3.82 -23.50
CA LYS A 27 15.60 4.21 -22.81
C LYS A 27 14.40 3.34 -23.23
N ALA A 28 14.24 3.09 -24.52
CA ALA A 28 13.15 2.25 -25.04
C ALA A 28 13.26 0.81 -24.52
N ALA A 29 14.47 0.25 -24.45
CA ALA A 29 14.70 -1.07 -23.89
C ALA A 29 14.40 -1.13 -22.39
N ALA A 30 14.82 -0.12 -21.62
CA ALA A 30 14.51 -0.02 -20.19
C ALA A 30 12.99 0.09 -19.94
N ALA A 31 12.27 0.84 -20.78
CA ALA A 31 10.80 0.97 -20.69
C ALA A 31 10.07 -0.36 -20.97
N LYS A 32 10.54 -1.15 -21.92
CA LYS A 32 9.99 -2.49 -22.18
C LYS A 32 10.32 -3.47 -21.05
N ALA A 33 11.58 -3.52 -20.61
CA ALA A 33 12.00 -4.39 -19.52
C ALA A 33 11.24 -4.08 -18.20
N SER A 34 11.00 -2.80 -17.92
CA SER A 34 10.20 -2.38 -16.76
C SER A 34 8.74 -2.80 -16.84
N ALA A 35 8.10 -2.63 -17.99
CA ALA A 35 6.72 -3.07 -18.20
C ALA A 35 6.55 -4.59 -17.99
N GLU A 36 7.52 -5.40 -18.42
CA GLU A 36 7.51 -6.84 -18.20
C GLU A 36 7.72 -7.22 -16.73
N ILE A 37 8.65 -6.56 -16.03
CA ILE A 37 8.86 -6.75 -14.59
C ILE A 37 7.58 -6.42 -13.81
N LEU A 38 6.87 -5.35 -14.19
CA LEU A 38 5.57 -5.00 -13.64
C LEU A 38 4.52 -6.07 -13.91
N GLY A 39 4.48 -6.61 -15.13
CA GLY A 39 3.59 -7.71 -15.48
C GLY A 39 3.81 -8.94 -14.60
N ILE A 40 5.06 -9.30 -14.35
CA ILE A 40 5.43 -10.41 -13.45
C ILE A 40 5.05 -10.09 -12.00
N ALA A 41 5.39 -8.90 -11.51
CA ALA A 41 5.05 -8.46 -10.15
C ALA A 41 3.54 -8.51 -9.91
N SER A 42 2.74 -8.04 -10.86
CA SER A 42 1.28 -8.04 -10.78
C SER A 42 0.68 -9.45 -10.65
N ILE A 43 1.29 -10.46 -11.29
CA ILE A 43 0.87 -11.87 -11.10
C ILE A 43 1.14 -12.33 -9.66
N PHE A 44 2.30 -12.00 -9.10
CA PHE A 44 2.63 -12.33 -7.72
C PHE A 44 1.71 -11.61 -6.73
N GLU A 45 1.37 -10.34 -6.98
CA GLU A 45 0.41 -9.59 -6.17
C GLU A 45 -0.98 -10.24 -6.19
N MET A 46 -1.46 -10.65 -7.37
CA MET A 46 -2.74 -11.33 -7.51
C MET A 46 -2.75 -12.65 -6.72
N LEU A 47 -1.68 -13.45 -6.81
CA LEU A 47 -1.56 -14.71 -6.07
C LEU A 47 -1.48 -14.46 -4.55
N ALA A 48 -0.69 -13.49 -4.12
CA ALA A 48 -0.58 -13.14 -2.71
C ALA A 48 -1.91 -12.61 -2.15
N GLY A 49 -2.64 -11.79 -2.93
CA GLY A 49 -3.98 -11.33 -2.60
C GLY A 49 -4.97 -12.47 -2.46
N ALA A 50 -4.98 -13.43 -3.39
CA ALA A 50 -5.83 -14.62 -3.31
C ALA A 50 -5.53 -15.46 -2.06
N ILE A 51 -4.24 -15.68 -1.74
CA ILE A 51 -3.81 -16.41 -0.53
C ILE A 51 -4.27 -15.65 0.72
N ALA A 52 -4.11 -14.33 0.76
CA ALA A 52 -4.52 -13.53 1.90
C ALA A 52 -6.03 -13.60 2.15
N VAL A 53 -6.85 -13.55 1.08
CA VAL A 53 -8.31 -13.76 1.18
C VAL A 53 -8.64 -15.14 1.74
N LEU A 54 -8.00 -16.21 1.25
CA LEU A 54 -8.20 -17.57 1.78
C LEU A 54 -7.81 -17.64 3.26
N MET A 55 -6.71 -17.01 3.66
CA MET A 55 -6.31 -16.94 5.07
C MET A 55 -7.33 -16.20 5.93
N PHE A 56 -7.93 -15.11 5.45
CA PHE A 56 -8.98 -14.40 6.17
C PHE A 56 -10.25 -15.23 6.31
N VAL A 57 -10.66 -15.94 5.25
CA VAL A 57 -11.81 -16.85 5.30
C VAL A 57 -11.56 -17.96 6.33
N MET A 58 -10.40 -18.62 6.28
CA MET A 58 -10.06 -19.68 7.25
C MET A 58 -10.01 -19.16 8.70
N ALA A 59 -9.44 -17.97 8.91
CA ALA A 59 -9.40 -17.37 10.24
C ALA A 59 -10.81 -16.97 10.72
N GLY A 60 -11.67 -16.45 9.84
CA GLY A 60 -13.07 -16.13 10.15
C GLY A 60 -13.89 -17.37 10.54
N ILE A 61 -13.71 -18.48 9.80
CA ILE A 61 -14.31 -19.77 10.16
C ILE A 61 -13.83 -20.22 11.54
N ASN A 62 -12.52 -20.17 11.81
CA ASN A 62 -11.98 -20.53 13.12
C ASN A 62 -12.51 -19.67 14.27
N LEU A 63 -12.68 -18.36 14.06
CA LEU A 63 -13.27 -17.47 15.05
C LEU A 63 -14.73 -17.81 15.36
N THR A 64 -15.45 -18.40 14.40
CA THR A 64 -16.87 -18.74 14.55
C THR A 64 -17.05 -20.13 15.16
N VAL A 65 -16.31 -21.12 14.64
CA VAL A 65 -16.44 -22.53 15.05
C VAL A 65 -15.76 -22.79 16.39
N ASN A 66 -14.59 -22.19 16.62
CA ASN A 66 -13.78 -22.44 17.82
C ASN A 66 -13.83 -21.27 18.81
N ALA A 67 -14.95 -20.55 18.88
CA ALA A 67 -15.08 -19.32 19.66
C ALA A 67 -14.83 -19.48 21.18
N VAL A 68 -14.99 -20.71 21.70
CA VAL A 68 -14.77 -21.05 23.11
C VAL A 68 -13.33 -21.51 23.41
N ASP A 69 -12.53 -21.82 22.39
CA ASP A 69 -11.12 -22.14 22.53
C ASP A 69 -10.29 -20.87 22.37
N GLU A 70 -9.82 -20.33 23.49
CA GLU A 70 -9.01 -19.10 23.52
C GLU A 70 -7.74 -19.21 22.67
N GLY A 71 -7.13 -20.40 22.60
CA GLY A 71 -5.93 -20.64 21.79
C GLY A 71 -6.22 -20.58 20.29
N ALA A 72 -7.33 -21.18 19.86
CA ALA A 72 -7.77 -21.12 18.47
C ALA A 72 -8.15 -19.68 18.07
N VAL A 73 -8.83 -18.95 18.96
CA VAL A 73 -9.21 -17.55 18.75
C VAL A 73 -7.97 -16.64 18.61
N ASP A 74 -6.97 -16.79 19.47
CA ASP A 74 -5.75 -15.99 19.40
C ASP A 74 -4.96 -16.26 18.11
N LYS A 75 -4.86 -17.54 17.71
CA LYS A 75 -4.22 -17.93 16.46
C LYS A 75 -4.94 -17.33 15.25
N ALA A 76 -6.27 -17.35 15.23
CA ALA A 76 -7.05 -16.77 14.14
C ALA A 76 -6.89 -15.24 14.06
N LYS A 77 -6.86 -14.53 15.20
CA LYS A 77 -6.58 -13.09 15.25
C LYS A 77 -5.19 -12.76 14.71
N LYS A 78 -4.16 -13.53 15.10
CA LYS A 78 -2.80 -13.37 14.58
C LYS A 78 -2.74 -13.64 13.08
N GLN A 79 -3.43 -14.66 12.59
CA GLN A 79 -3.51 -14.98 11.16
C GLN A 79 -4.12 -13.83 10.35
N ILE A 80 -5.21 -13.22 10.84
CA ILE A 80 -5.79 -12.00 10.24
C ILE A 80 -4.79 -10.84 10.30
N GLY A 81 -4.14 -10.64 11.44
CA GLY A 81 -3.14 -9.59 11.61
C GLY A 81 -1.98 -9.70 10.62
N TYR A 82 -1.39 -10.89 10.47
CA TYR A 82 -0.30 -11.14 9.53
C TYR A 82 -0.74 -11.07 8.07
N GLY A 83 -1.95 -11.58 7.75
CA GLY A 83 -2.49 -11.45 6.39
C GLY A 83 -2.71 -9.99 6.00
N ALA A 84 -3.25 -9.18 6.91
CA ALA A 84 -3.43 -7.74 6.70
C ALA A 84 -2.08 -7.04 6.55
N LEU A 85 -1.11 -7.35 7.41
CA LEU A 85 0.25 -6.80 7.33
C LEU A 85 0.94 -7.16 6.00
N GLY A 86 0.78 -8.39 5.53
CA GLY A 86 1.31 -8.84 4.24
C GLY A 86 0.74 -8.04 3.06
N ILE A 87 -0.58 -7.84 3.03
CA ILE A 87 -1.23 -6.99 2.03
C ILE A 87 -0.69 -5.56 2.10
N LEU A 88 -0.52 -5.00 3.30
CA LEU A 88 0.03 -3.66 3.45
C LEU A 88 1.42 -3.54 2.85
N VAL A 89 2.31 -4.50 3.14
CA VAL A 89 3.67 -4.50 2.58
C VAL A 89 3.64 -4.54 1.05
N ILE A 90 2.74 -5.32 0.45
CA ILE A 90 2.58 -5.39 -1.01
C ILE A 90 2.20 -4.02 -1.56
N ILE A 91 1.18 -3.37 -1.00
CA ILE A 91 0.71 -2.08 -1.51
C ILE A 91 1.79 -0.99 -1.32
N PHE A 92 2.53 -1.02 -0.21
CA PHE A 92 3.68 -0.14 -0.01
C PHE A 92 4.79 -0.39 -1.05
N ALA A 93 5.10 -1.65 -1.34
CA ALA A 93 6.08 -2.00 -2.35
C ALA A 93 5.65 -1.52 -3.73
N GLU A 94 4.37 -1.69 -4.10
CA GLU A 94 3.80 -1.20 -5.35
C GLU A 94 3.95 0.33 -5.47
N THR A 95 3.55 1.07 -4.43
CA THR A 95 3.63 2.54 -4.39
C THR A 95 5.07 3.03 -4.57
N VAL A 96 6.01 2.38 -3.89
CA VAL A 96 7.44 2.72 -3.96
C VAL A 96 8.02 2.38 -5.33
N VAL A 97 7.70 1.20 -5.86
CA VAL A 97 8.20 0.74 -7.16
C VAL A 97 7.67 1.63 -8.30
N GLN A 98 6.38 1.93 -8.30
CA GLN A 98 5.76 2.81 -9.30
C GLN A 98 6.32 4.23 -9.24
N GLY A 99 6.52 4.78 -8.03
CA GLY A 99 6.96 6.18 -7.90
C GLY A 99 8.48 6.41 -7.88
N ILE A 100 9.32 5.42 -7.57
CA ILE A 100 10.79 5.56 -7.56
C ILE A 100 11.45 4.89 -8.77
N VAL A 101 11.07 3.64 -9.07
CA VAL A 101 11.78 2.83 -10.06
C VAL A 101 11.33 3.18 -11.49
N TYR A 102 10.09 3.62 -11.65
CA TYR A 102 9.49 3.91 -12.95
C TYR A 102 9.15 5.39 -13.19
N ALA A 103 9.51 6.27 -12.24
CA ALA A 103 9.59 7.70 -12.53
C ALA A 103 10.55 7.89 -13.71
N ASP A 104 10.04 8.48 -14.79
CA ASP A 104 10.67 8.56 -16.10
C ASP A 104 12.16 8.98 -15.97
N ALA A 105 13.08 8.02 -16.15
CA ALA A 105 14.50 8.09 -15.78
C ALA A 105 15.32 9.18 -16.50
N LYS A 106 14.67 10.09 -17.22
CA LYS A 106 15.32 11.25 -17.84
C LYS A 106 15.54 12.40 -16.87
N ASN A 107 14.80 12.50 -15.77
CA ASN A 107 15.06 13.45 -14.70
C ASN A 107 14.54 12.86 -13.39
N ILE A 108 15.38 12.67 -12.37
CA ILE A 108 14.89 12.71 -10.99
C ILE A 108 14.47 14.17 -10.77
N ASP A 109 13.27 14.49 -11.24
CA ASP A 109 12.67 15.80 -11.14
C ASP A 109 12.11 15.94 -9.72
N ALA A 110 12.29 17.11 -9.12
CA ALA A 110 11.64 17.46 -7.87
C ALA A 110 10.12 17.19 -7.93
N GLN A 111 9.53 17.31 -9.13
CA GLN A 111 8.13 16.99 -9.39
C GLN A 111 7.78 15.51 -9.16
N ALA A 112 8.58 14.56 -9.66
CA ALA A 112 8.33 13.13 -9.49
C ALA A 112 8.46 12.71 -8.02
N ALA A 113 9.44 13.29 -7.30
CA ALA A 113 9.59 13.09 -5.87
C ALA A 113 8.38 13.64 -5.08
N ARG A 114 7.83 14.79 -5.49
CA ARG A 114 6.62 15.38 -4.90
C ARG A 114 5.39 14.50 -5.11
N GLU A 115 5.19 14.00 -6.33
CA GLU A 115 4.07 13.09 -6.66
C GLU A 115 4.14 11.80 -5.85
N LEU A 116 5.33 11.22 -5.69
CA LEU A 116 5.54 10.07 -4.82
C LEU A 116 5.21 10.41 -3.35
N MET A 117 5.66 11.56 -2.82
CA MET A 117 5.35 11.96 -1.45
C MET A 117 3.84 12.13 -1.24
N VAL A 118 3.14 12.81 -2.16
CA VAL A 118 1.69 12.99 -2.10
C VAL A 118 0.97 11.64 -2.18
N SER A 119 1.37 10.78 -3.10
CA SER A 119 0.78 9.44 -3.27
C SER A 119 0.95 8.61 -2.00
N LEU A 120 2.16 8.55 -1.45
CA LEU A 120 2.47 7.81 -0.23
C LEU A 120 1.70 8.35 0.99
N THR A 121 1.62 9.68 1.12
CA THR A 121 0.84 10.32 2.18
C THR A 121 -0.64 10.04 2.04
N ASN A 122 -1.21 10.13 0.84
CA ASN A 122 -2.61 9.85 0.59
C ASN A 122 -2.95 8.39 0.89
N PHE A 123 -2.11 7.46 0.44
CA PHE A 123 -2.27 6.04 0.72
C PHE A 123 -2.24 5.76 2.22
N THR A 124 -1.18 6.20 2.90
CA THR A 124 -1.00 5.97 4.35
C THR A 124 -2.12 6.62 5.15
N SER A 125 -2.51 7.85 4.80
CA SER A 125 -3.60 8.56 5.47
C SER A 125 -4.94 7.88 5.24
N GLY A 126 -5.24 7.47 4.01
CA GLY A 126 -6.46 6.74 3.68
C GLY A 126 -6.57 5.43 4.45
N LEU A 127 -5.46 4.69 4.58
CA LEU A 127 -5.40 3.46 5.35
C LEU A 127 -5.64 3.72 6.85
N VAL A 128 -4.91 4.67 7.45
CA VAL A 128 -5.03 5.01 8.87
C VAL A 128 -6.44 5.48 9.19
N VAL A 129 -7.04 6.33 8.35
CA VAL A 129 -8.42 6.79 8.53
C VAL A 129 -9.39 5.61 8.44
N THR A 130 -9.24 4.72 7.46
CA THR A 130 -10.12 3.55 7.31
C THR A 130 -10.05 2.63 8.53
N LEU A 131 -8.84 2.30 8.99
CA LEU A 131 -8.65 1.46 10.18
C LEU A 131 -9.17 2.15 11.45
N SER A 132 -8.98 3.46 11.56
CA SER A 132 -9.49 4.24 12.68
C SER A 132 -11.00 4.28 12.71
N LEU A 133 -11.67 4.43 11.56
CA LEU A 133 -13.13 4.36 11.47
C LEU A 133 -13.66 2.98 11.85
N LEU A 134 -13.00 1.90 11.40
CA LEU A 134 -13.35 0.53 11.81
C LEU A 134 -13.21 0.34 13.33
N ALA A 135 -12.11 0.83 13.91
CA ALA A 135 -11.89 0.80 15.35
C ALA A 135 -12.94 1.63 16.11
N PHE A 136 -13.30 2.80 15.58
CA PHE A 136 -14.34 3.66 16.13
C PHE A 136 -15.70 2.95 16.15
N PHE A 137 -16.11 2.35 15.02
CA PHE A 137 -17.35 1.58 14.95
C PHE A 137 -17.33 0.35 15.86
N TYR A 138 -16.19 -0.34 15.96
CA TYR A 138 -16.04 -1.47 16.88
C TYR A 138 -16.21 -1.03 18.35
N ALA A 139 -15.65 0.11 18.73
CA ALA A 139 -15.83 0.65 20.07
C ALA A 139 -17.29 1.08 20.34
N GLY A 140 -17.95 1.69 19.34
CA GLY A 140 -19.38 1.99 19.40
C GLY A 140 -20.25 0.74 19.54
N TYR A 141 -19.94 -0.32 18.80
CA TYR A 141 -20.57 -1.63 18.95
C TYR A 141 -20.41 -2.19 20.37
N LEU A 142 -19.18 -2.17 20.91
CA LEU A 142 -18.94 -2.63 22.29
C LEU A 142 -19.75 -1.81 23.30
N TYR A 143 -19.82 -0.49 23.12
CA TYR A 143 -20.57 0.39 23.99
C TYR A 143 -22.07 0.07 24.01
N VAL A 144 -22.68 -0.12 22.84
CA VAL A 144 -24.12 -0.37 22.70
C VAL A 144 -24.51 -1.79 23.13
N PHE A 145 -23.73 -2.80 22.75
CA PHE A 145 -24.15 -4.20 22.87
C PHE A 145 -23.54 -4.97 24.04
N ARG A 146 -22.39 -4.55 24.58
CA ARG A 146 -21.73 -5.25 25.70
C ARG A 146 -21.83 -4.53 27.05
N GLY A 147 -22.29 -3.29 27.06
CA GLY A 147 -22.36 -2.48 28.27
C GLY A 147 -20.99 -1.96 28.72
N ILE A 148 -21.01 -0.88 29.50
CA ILE A 148 -19.79 -0.12 29.86
C ILE A 148 -18.98 -0.84 30.94
N GLU A 149 -19.60 -1.58 31.86
CA GLU A 149 -18.93 -2.06 33.07
C GLU A 149 -17.76 -3.02 32.79
N ASP A 150 -17.93 -3.99 31.88
CA ASP A 150 -16.90 -4.97 31.55
C ASP A 150 -15.89 -4.51 30.47
N SER A 151 -16.15 -3.37 29.81
CA SER A 151 -15.39 -2.97 28.62
C SER A 151 -15.04 -1.48 28.55
N ALA A 152 -15.30 -0.70 29.60
CA ALA A 152 -15.09 0.74 29.64
C ALA A 152 -13.67 1.16 29.22
N GLU A 153 -12.66 0.52 29.79
CA GLU A 153 -11.26 0.85 29.52
C GLU A 153 -10.90 0.54 28.06
N LYS A 154 -11.36 -0.61 27.55
CA LYS A 154 -11.14 -1.03 26.16
C LYS A 154 -11.82 -0.07 25.19
N ILE A 155 -13.08 0.29 25.43
CA ILE A 155 -13.84 1.25 24.62
C ILE A 155 -13.12 2.60 24.60
N LYS A 156 -12.73 3.13 25.76
CA LYS A 156 -12.00 4.40 25.86
C LYS A 156 -10.70 4.36 25.09
N LYS A 157 -9.89 3.31 25.27
CA LYS A 157 -8.60 3.17 24.58
C LYS A 157 -8.78 3.06 23.07
N THR A 158 -9.77 2.29 22.60
CA THR A 158 -10.06 2.15 21.17
C THR A 158 -10.57 3.45 20.56
N LEU A 159 -11.49 4.16 21.22
CA LEU A 159 -11.98 5.46 20.76
C LEU A 159 -10.86 6.51 20.71
N THR A 160 -10.08 6.65 21.79
CA THR A 160 -8.98 7.61 21.82
C THR A 160 -7.94 7.29 20.75
N GLY A 161 -7.60 6.01 20.56
CA GLY A 161 -6.68 5.57 19.51
C GLY A 161 -7.20 5.88 18.11
N ALA A 162 -8.48 5.61 17.85
CA ALA A 162 -9.12 5.92 16.57
C ALA A 162 -9.11 7.43 16.27
N VAL A 163 -9.52 8.26 17.24
CA VAL A 163 -9.53 9.72 17.07
C VAL A 163 -8.10 10.24 16.87
N ALA A 164 -7.14 9.78 17.66
CA ALA A 164 -5.73 10.15 17.49
C ALA A 164 -5.21 9.75 16.10
N GLY A 165 -5.54 8.55 15.61
CA GLY A 165 -5.16 8.10 14.27
C GLY A 165 -5.69 9.00 13.16
N ILE A 166 -6.97 9.38 13.23
CA ILE A 166 -7.59 10.31 12.27
C ILE A 166 -6.90 11.68 12.31
N LEU A 167 -6.63 12.21 13.51
CA LEU A 167 -5.96 13.50 13.66
C LEU A 167 -4.52 13.48 13.11
N ILE A 168 -3.78 12.40 13.36
CA ILE A 168 -2.41 12.23 12.83
C ILE A 168 -2.45 12.14 11.30
N ALA A 169 -3.38 11.38 10.72
CA ALA A 169 -3.53 11.28 9.27
C ALA A 169 -3.88 12.64 8.64
N ALA A 170 -4.81 13.40 9.24
CA ALA A 170 -5.17 14.74 8.79
C ALA A 170 -3.98 15.72 8.88
N ALA A 171 -3.20 15.65 9.96
CA ALA A 171 -2.00 16.47 10.13
C ALA A 171 -0.92 16.12 9.09
N ALA A 172 -0.66 14.84 8.86
CA ALA A 172 0.29 14.39 7.84
C ALA A 172 -0.09 14.89 6.44
N PHE A 173 -1.37 14.74 6.08
CA PHE A 173 -1.91 15.25 4.82
C PHE A 173 -1.74 16.78 4.71
N GLY A 174 -2.10 17.52 5.76
CA GLY A 174 -1.95 18.98 5.79
C GLY A 174 -0.51 19.46 5.62
N ILE A 175 0.46 18.79 6.26
CA ILE A 175 1.89 19.11 6.14
C ILE A 175 2.36 18.90 4.71
N VAL A 176 2.12 17.72 4.14
CA VAL A 176 2.58 17.40 2.77
C VAL A 176 1.94 18.33 1.75
N ASN A 177 0.64 18.58 1.86
CA ASN A 177 -0.05 19.50 0.97
C ASN A 177 0.52 20.93 1.04
N THR A 178 0.86 21.40 2.24
CA THR A 178 1.46 22.74 2.43
C THR A 178 2.85 22.82 1.80
N VAL A 179 3.72 21.84 2.07
CA VAL A 179 5.09 21.79 1.52
C VAL A 179 5.08 21.75 0.00
N VAL A 180 4.19 20.94 -0.61
CA VAL A 180 4.07 20.83 -2.06
C VAL A 180 3.56 22.13 -2.70
N THR A 181 2.65 22.84 -2.04
CA THR A 181 2.03 24.07 -2.55
C THR A 181 2.99 25.26 -2.55
N LEU A 182 3.75 25.46 -1.47
CA LEU A 182 4.68 26.60 -1.35
C LEU A 182 5.73 26.59 -2.48
N ASP A 183 6.24 25.42 -2.78
CA ASP A 183 7.31 25.18 -3.74
C ASP A 183 6.84 25.21 -5.21
N THR A 184 5.52 25.40 -5.44
CA THR A 184 4.91 25.63 -6.75
C THR A 184 4.70 27.13 -7.02
N THR A 185 4.69 27.96 -5.96
CA THR A 185 4.45 29.40 -6.09
C THR A 185 5.70 30.15 -6.59
N ASP A 186 6.89 29.72 -6.19
CA ASP A 186 8.17 30.33 -6.59
C ASP A 186 8.50 30.16 -8.09
N THR A 187 7.94 29.14 -8.77
CA THR A 187 8.16 28.91 -10.21
C THR A 187 7.23 29.72 -11.11
N ILE A 188 6.12 30.26 -10.57
CA ILE A 188 5.18 31.10 -11.32
C ILE A 188 5.64 32.56 -11.34
N GLU A 189 6.32 33.06 -10.31
CA GLU A 189 6.83 34.45 -10.30
C GLU A 189 8.10 34.67 -11.16
N GLN A 190 8.71 33.61 -11.70
CA GLN A 190 9.89 33.71 -12.58
C GLN A 190 9.59 33.52 -14.07
N ARG A 191 8.32 33.58 -14.49
CA ARG A 191 7.89 33.55 -15.89
C ARG A 191 7.17 34.81 -16.32
#